data_AF-A0A6A0AHP6-F1
#
_entry.id   AF-A0A6A0AHP6-F1
#
_cell.length_a   1.000
_cell.length_b   1.000
_cell.length_c   1.000
_cell.angle_alpha   90.00
_cell.angle_beta   90.00
_cell.angle_gamma   90.00
#
_symmetry.space_group_name_H-M   'P 1'
#
loop_
_entity.id
_entity.type
_entity.pdbx_description
1 polymer ?
#
loop_
_entity_poly.entity_id
_entity_poly.type
_entity_poly.pdbx_seq_one_letter_code
_entity_poly.pdbx_strand_id
1 'polypeptide(L)'
;MVGAQHALAMVGGLIVPPLLIVPFGTPNGDDYKRYLVQAALIVTGLMTLVQVTGIRIGGKFMWGAGVLSVMGVSFTSVPIVQSTLAKLMKGEGMSFDEAYGHVLGTLCVSTLTPILFSFLPIKVLRKVFPPVVSGVTILLIGIHLTGAGLANWGGGSFCSQTGNYNKLVNGVPAPVLCTGNGQVMYPY
;
A
#
# COMPACT_ATOMS: atom_id res chain seq x y z
N MET A 1 -8.14 -24.13 -15.84
CA MET A 1 -8.52 -24.11 -14.40
C MET A 1 -7.40 -23.62 -13.47
N VAL A 2 -6.10 -23.84 -13.76
CA VAL A 2 -4.98 -23.36 -12.92
C VAL A 2 -4.86 -21.82 -12.86
N GLY A 3 -5.10 -21.12 -13.97
CA GLY A 3 -5.01 -19.65 -14.01
C GLY A 3 -6.01 -18.93 -13.09
N ALA A 4 -7.24 -19.46 -12.97
CA ALA A 4 -8.25 -18.89 -12.09
C ALA A 4 -7.89 -19.08 -10.60
N GLN A 5 -7.36 -20.25 -10.23
CA GLN A 5 -6.89 -20.50 -8.87
C GLN A 5 -5.69 -19.62 -8.50
N HIS A 6 -4.77 -19.40 -9.45
CA HIS A 6 -3.63 -18.50 -9.24
C HIS A 6 -4.07 -17.03 -9.09
N ALA A 7 -5.03 -16.60 -9.91
CA ALA A 7 -5.62 -15.27 -9.80
C ALA A 7 -6.32 -15.07 -8.45
N LEU A 8 -7.20 -15.99 -8.02
CA LEU A 8 -7.89 -15.88 -6.73
C LEU A 8 -6.92 -15.84 -5.56
N ALA A 9 -5.85 -16.62 -5.60
CA ALA A 9 -4.83 -16.61 -4.55
C ALA A 9 -4.10 -15.26 -4.45
N MET A 10 -3.84 -14.58 -5.56
CA MET A 10 -3.13 -13.30 -5.58
C MET A 10 -4.02 -12.08 -5.32
N VAL A 11 -5.32 -12.16 -5.64
CA VAL A 11 -6.28 -11.05 -5.45
C VAL A 11 -6.30 -10.57 -4.00
N GLY A 12 -6.25 -11.47 -3.01
CA GLY A 12 -6.18 -11.09 -1.60
C GLY A 12 -4.95 -10.24 -1.27
N GLY A 13 -3.78 -10.59 -1.84
CA GLY A 13 -2.54 -9.83 -1.67
C GLY A 13 -2.54 -8.47 -2.40
N LEU A 14 -3.34 -8.32 -3.46
CA LEU A 14 -3.40 -7.07 -4.25
C LEU A 14 -4.38 -6.04 -3.69
N ILE A 15 -5.46 -6.48 -3.02
CA ILE A 15 -6.49 -5.59 -2.47
C ILE A 15 -6.08 -5.00 -1.12
N VAL A 16 -5.28 -5.71 -0.33
CA VAL A 16 -4.90 -5.27 1.02
C VAL A 16 -4.08 -3.96 1.03
N PRO A 17 -3.03 -3.79 0.20
CA PRO A 17 -2.25 -2.54 0.18
C PRO A 17 -3.08 -1.26 -0.08
N PRO A 18 -3.93 -1.17 -1.13
CA PRO A 18 -4.73 0.03 -1.37
C PRO A 18 -5.76 0.29 -0.26
N LEU A 19 -6.27 -0.77 0.38
CA LEU A 19 -7.21 -0.63 1.50
C LEU A 19 -6.53 -0.03 2.74
N LEU A 20 -5.27 -0.37 3.00
CA LEU A 20 -4.50 0.12 4.16
C LEU A 20 -3.98 1.56 4.00
N ILE A 21 -3.91 2.07 2.77
CA ILE A 21 -3.39 3.42 2.50
C ILE A 21 -4.40 4.51 2.91
N VAL A 22 -5.70 4.26 2.74
CA VAL A 22 -6.75 5.23 3.10
C VAL A 22 -6.94 5.25 4.62
N PRO A 23 -6.59 6.35 5.30
CA PRO A 23 -6.77 6.46 6.73
C PRO A 23 -8.26 6.54 7.08
N PHE A 24 -8.63 5.87 8.15
CA PHE A 24 -9.92 6.05 8.82
C PHE A 24 -10.01 7.51 9.29
N GLY A 25 -11.13 8.19 9.02
CA GLY A 25 -11.24 9.63 9.30
C GLY A 25 -11.17 10.55 8.07
N THR A 26 -11.02 9.99 6.86
CA THR A 26 -11.16 10.75 5.61
C THR A 26 -12.64 10.89 5.19
N PRO A 27 -13.18 12.10 4.91
CA PRO A 27 -14.49 12.25 4.31
C PRO A 27 -14.53 11.55 2.93
N ASN A 28 -15.61 10.82 2.63
CA ASN A 28 -15.76 9.97 1.43
C ASN A 28 -14.74 8.81 1.29
N GLY A 29 -14.16 8.35 2.40
CA GLY A 29 -13.14 7.30 2.39
C GLY A 29 -13.55 5.97 1.72
N ASP A 30 -14.84 5.62 1.67
CA ASP A 30 -15.31 4.39 0.99
C ASP A 30 -15.20 4.50 -0.54
N ASP A 31 -15.51 5.68 -1.10
CA ASP A 31 -15.37 5.96 -2.53
C ASP A 31 -13.90 5.90 -2.96
N TYR A 32 -13.01 6.51 -2.17
CA TYR A 32 -11.57 6.42 -2.42
C TYR A 32 -11.06 4.98 -2.37
N LYS A 33 -11.48 4.18 -1.38
CA LYS A 33 -11.10 2.76 -1.27
C LYS A 33 -11.55 1.95 -2.48
N ARG A 34 -12.81 2.12 -2.92
CA ARG A 34 -13.35 1.44 -4.10
C ARG A 34 -12.58 1.84 -5.36
N TYR A 35 -12.34 3.14 -5.54
CA TYR A 35 -11.58 3.66 -6.67
C TYR A 35 -10.15 3.09 -6.70
N LEU A 36 -9.45 3.13 -5.56
CA LEU A 36 -8.07 2.62 -5.44
C LEU A 36 -7.98 1.11 -5.70
N VAL A 37 -8.95 0.32 -5.23
CA VAL A 37 -9.00 -1.13 -5.48
C VAL A 37 -9.23 -1.41 -6.97
N GLN A 38 -10.17 -0.72 -7.61
CA GLN A 38 -10.43 -0.87 -9.04
C GLN A 38 -9.20 -0.46 -9.87
N ALA A 39 -8.60 0.69 -9.58
CA ALA A 39 -7.40 1.16 -10.25
C ALA A 39 -6.23 0.18 -10.06
N ALA A 40 -6.01 -0.32 -8.84
CA ALA A 40 -4.95 -1.28 -8.55
C ALA A 40 -5.13 -2.59 -9.33
N LEU A 41 -6.36 -3.12 -9.42
CA LEU A 41 -6.64 -4.35 -10.18
C LEU A 41 -6.41 -4.16 -11.68
N ILE A 42 -6.85 -3.03 -12.25
CA ILE A 42 -6.65 -2.73 -13.68
C ILE A 42 -5.16 -2.56 -14.00
N VAL A 43 -4.44 -1.78 -13.20
CA VAL A 43 -3.00 -1.50 -13.42
C VAL A 43 -2.15 -2.76 -13.25
N THR A 44 -2.42 -3.57 -12.23
CA THR A 44 -1.67 -4.82 -11.99
C THR A 44 -1.96 -5.88 -13.05
N GLY A 45 -3.20 -5.94 -13.54
CA GLY A 45 -3.56 -6.77 -14.71
C GLY A 45 -2.80 -6.36 -15.97
N LEU A 46 -2.82 -5.06 -16.30
CA LEU A 46 -2.10 -4.54 -17.48
C LEU A 46 -0.58 -4.75 -17.36
N MET A 47 0.00 -4.44 -16.20
CA MET A 47 1.42 -4.62 -15.95
C MET A 47 1.84 -6.09 -16.08
N THR A 48 1.01 -7.01 -15.58
CA THR A 48 1.25 -8.46 -15.71
C THR A 48 1.21 -8.89 -17.17
N LEU A 49 0.26 -8.38 -17.97
CA LEU A 49 0.24 -8.66 -19.41
C LEU A 49 1.51 -8.17 -20.10
N VAL A 50 1.98 -6.96 -19.78
CA VAL A 50 3.26 -6.43 -20.31
C VAL A 50 4.44 -7.31 -19.88
N GLN A 51 4.49 -7.76 -18.62
CA GLN A 51 5.57 -8.60 -18.10
C GLN A 51 5.62 -9.98 -18.78
N VAL A 52 4.45 -10.56 -19.06
CA VAL A 52 4.27 -11.89 -19.66
C VAL A 52 4.51 -11.88 -21.17
N THR A 53 4.09 -10.82 -21.88
CA THR A 53 4.21 -10.73 -23.35
C THR A 53 5.67 -10.74 -23.83
N GLY A 54 6.64 -10.41 -22.97
CA GLY A 54 8.06 -10.69 -23.21
C GLY A 54 8.56 -10.27 -24.59
N ILE A 55 8.17 -9.08 -25.05
CA ILE A 55 8.45 -8.62 -26.42
C ILE A 55 9.93 -8.26 -26.52
N ARG A 56 10.63 -8.98 -27.41
CA ARG A 56 12.07 -8.80 -27.63
C ARG A 56 12.33 -7.67 -28.61
N ILE A 57 12.46 -6.45 -28.11
CA ILE A 57 12.93 -5.31 -28.89
C ILE A 57 14.46 -5.42 -29.04
N GLY A 58 14.88 -5.85 -30.24
CA GLY A 58 16.24 -5.83 -30.79
C GLY A 58 17.42 -5.76 -29.82
N GLY A 59 17.97 -6.91 -29.41
CA GLY A 59 19.27 -7.02 -28.71
C GLY A 59 19.29 -7.89 -27.44
N LYS A 60 20.21 -7.56 -26.52
CA LYS A 60 20.40 -8.19 -25.19
C LYS A 60 19.36 -7.72 -24.14
N PHE A 61 18.51 -6.76 -24.48
CA PHE A 61 17.47 -6.23 -23.59
C PHE A 61 16.13 -6.89 -23.92
N MET A 62 15.48 -7.46 -22.92
CA MET A 62 14.13 -8.01 -23.04
C MET A 62 13.17 -7.09 -22.29
N TRP A 63 12.12 -6.62 -22.96
CA TRP A 63 11.01 -5.95 -22.30
C TRP A 63 10.01 -7.02 -21.85
N GLY A 64 9.89 -7.19 -20.54
CA GLY A 64 9.19 -8.33 -19.95
C GLY A 64 10.10 -9.56 -19.84
N ALA A 65 9.83 -10.39 -18.83
CA ALA A 65 10.68 -11.53 -18.49
C ALA A 65 10.37 -12.79 -19.33
N GLY A 66 9.28 -12.78 -20.12
CA GLY A 66 8.83 -13.93 -20.92
C GLY A 66 8.38 -15.12 -20.07
N VAL A 67 8.18 -14.91 -18.77
CA VAL A 67 7.72 -15.89 -17.79
C VAL A 67 6.44 -15.41 -17.13
N LEU A 68 5.64 -16.35 -16.62
CA LEU A 68 4.45 -16.05 -15.85
C LEU A 68 4.84 -15.40 -14.51
N SER A 69 5.07 -14.09 -14.53
CA SER A 69 5.38 -13.26 -13.37
C SER A 69 4.26 -12.26 -13.18
N VAL A 70 3.49 -12.44 -12.12
CA VAL A 70 2.38 -11.55 -11.78
C VAL A 70 2.92 -10.36 -11.01
N MET A 71 2.61 -9.18 -11.51
CA MET A 71 3.05 -7.91 -10.95
C MET A 71 1.99 -7.39 -9.98
N GLY A 72 2.44 -6.86 -8.84
CA GLY A 72 1.56 -6.40 -7.77
C GLY A 72 2.08 -5.17 -7.05
N VAL A 73 1.22 -4.56 -6.25
CA VAL A 73 1.60 -3.46 -5.37
C VAL A 73 2.51 -4.00 -4.26
N SER A 74 3.66 -3.36 -4.05
CA SER A 74 4.62 -3.80 -3.04
C SER A 74 4.15 -3.44 -1.63
N PHE A 75 4.04 -4.44 -0.75
CA PHE A 75 3.71 -4.27 0.67
C PHE A 75 4.70 -3.38 1.44
N THR A 76 5.91 -3.20 0.92
CA THR A 76 6.92 -2.29 1.47
C THR A 76 6.49 -0.83 1.43
N SER A 77 5.64 -0.45 0.47
CA SER A 77 5.17 0.93 0.31
C SER A 77 4.12 1.32 1.34
N VAL A 78 3.33 0.38 1.85
CA VAL A 78 2.23 0.63 2.79
C VAL A 78 2.67 1.41 4.04
N PRO A 79 3.66 0.95 4.84
CA PRO A 79 4.08 1.67 6.04
C PRO A 79 4.75 3.03 5.71
N ILE A 80 5.38 3.15 4.54
CA ILE A 80 6.03 4.39 4.08
C ILE A 80 4.96 5.44 3.76
N VAL A 81 3.93 5.04 3.01
CA VAL A 81 2.80 5.92 2.66
C VAL A 81 2.04 6.33 3.92
N GLN A 82 1.72 5.39 4.81
CA GLN A 82 1.01 5.69 6.07
C GLN A 82 1.77 6.68 6.96
N SER A 83 3.08 6.47 7.15
CA SER A 83 3.90 7.38 7.95
C SER A 83 4.09 8.75 7.29
N THR A 84 4.15 8.81 5.97
CA THR A 84 4.24 10.07 5.22
C THR A 84 2.94 10.85 5.28
N LEU A 85 1.79 10.19 5.06
CA LEU A 85 0.47 10.80 5.20
C LEU A 85 0.23 11.33 6.62
N ALA A 86 0.58 10.56 7.64
CA ALA A 86 0.47 11.00 9.03
C ALA A 86 1.30 12.25 9.33
N LYS A 87 2.48 12.38 8.70
CA LYS A 87 3.32 13.57 8.83
C LYS A 87 2.75 14.77 8.07
N LEU A 88 2.31 14.59 6.83
CA LEU A 88 1.77 15.67 5.99
C LEU A 88 0.45 16.21 6.56
N MET A 89 -0.46 15.34 6.98
CA MET A 89 -1.73 15.76 7.60
C MET A 89 -1.55 16.44 8.95
N LYS A 90 -0.56 16.01 9.76
CA LYS A 90 -0.28 16.63 11.07
C LYS A 90 0.56 17.90 10.98
N GLY A 91 1.46 17.98 10.00
CA GLY A 91 2.38 19.10 9.83
C GLY A 91 1.74 20.29 9.12
N GLU A 92 1.07 20.03 7.99
CA GLU A 92 0.59 21.09 7.09
C GLU A 92 -0.94 21.19 7.05
N GLY A 93 -1.66 20.27 7.72
CA GLY A 93 -3.13 20.29 7.78
C GLY A 93 -3.82 20.06 6.43
N MET A 94 -3.09 19.52 5.45
CA MET A 94 -3.58 19.32 4.09
C MET A 94 -4.65 18.25 4.00
N SER A 95 -5.56 18.39 3.03
CA SER A 95 -6.56 17.38 2.71
C SER A 95 -5.89 16.09 2.23
N PHE A 96 -6.57 14.96 2.42
CA PHE A 96 -6.08 13.64 2.02
C PHE A 96 -5.71 13.57 0.53
N ASP A 97 -6.47 14.24 -0.34
CA ASP A 97 -6.26 14.25 -1.79
C ASP A 97 -4.90 14.86 -2.18
N GLU A 98 -4.55 15.99 -1.57
CA GLU A 98 -3.31 16.72 -1.82
C GLU A 98 -2.10 15.96 -1.25
N ALA A 99 -2.23 15.43 -0.02
CA ALA A 99 -1.20 14.61 0.59
C ALA A 99 -0.94 13.31 -0.22
N TYR A 100 -2.00 12.68 -0.73
CA TYR A 100 -1.87 11.49 -1.57
C TYR A 100 -1.22 11.83 -2.93
N GLY A 101 -1.57 12.96 -3.53
CA GLY A 101 -0.94 13.47 -4.75
C GLY A 101 0.57 13.68 -4.60
N HIS A 102 1.01 14.30 -3.51
CA HIS A 102 2.44 14.47 -3.22
C HIS A 102 3.16 13.13 -3.08
N VAL A 103 2.57 12.17 -2.38
CA VAL A 103 3.16 10.84 -2.25
C VAL A 103 3.26 10.14 -3.61
N LEU A 104 2.22 10.17 -4.44
CA LEU A 104 2.27 9.61 -5.80
C LEU A 104 3.36 10.27 -6.66
N GLY A 105 3.52 11.59 -6.57
CA GLY A 105 4.60 12.32 -7.25
C GLY A 105 5.98 11.83 -6.82
N THR A 106 6.22 11.69 -5.52
CA THR A 106 7.50 11.18 -5.01
C THR A 106 7.75 9.73 -5.42
N LEU A 107 6.70 8.89 -5.48
CA LEU A 107 6.81 7.51 -5.95
C LEU A 107 7.17 7.45 -7.44
N CYS A 108 6.57 8.30 -8.27
CA CYS A 108 6.89 8.39 -9.70
C CYS A 108 8.35 8.79 -9.95
N VAL A 109 8.89 9.73 -9.16
CA VAL A 109 10.32 10.08 -9.25
C VAL A 109 11.19 8.95 -8.71
N SER A 110 10.76 8.29 -7.63
CA SER A 110 11.52 7.21 -6.99
C SER A 110 11.67 5.97 -7.88
N THR A 111 10.73 5.70 -8.80
CA THR A 111 10.81 4.57 -9.74
C THR A 111 11.90 4.71 -10.79
N LEU A 112 12.45 5.91 -11.01
CA LEU A 112 13.63 6.10 -11.87
C LEU A 112 14.87 5.40 -11.29
N THR A 113 15.00 5.38 -9.97
CA THR A 113 16.13 4.74 -9.27
C THR A 113 16.25 3.23 -9.53
N PRO A 114 15.20 2.39 -9.36
CA PRO A 114 15.28 0.97 -9.70
C PRO A 114 15.46 0.71 -11.19
N ILE A 115 14.98 1.59 -12.09
CA ILE A 115 15.26 1.50 -13.52
C ILE A 115 16.77 1.65 -13.78
N LEU A 116 17.43 2.60 -13.12
CA LEU A 116 18.88 2.74 -13.17
C LEU A 116 19.61 1.51 -12.59
N PHE A 117 19.12 0.97 -11.46
CA PHE A 117 19.66 -0.26 -10.88
C PHE A 117 19.45 -1.49 -11.76
N SER A 118 18.42 -1.51 -12.61
CA SER A 118 18.19 -2.61 -13.55
C SER A 118 19.30 -2.76 -14.61
N PHE A 119 20.04 -1.67 -14.90
CA PHE A 119 21.21 -1.72 -15.78
C PHE A 119 22.49 -2.23 -15.10
N LEU A 120 22.52 -2.35 -13.76
CA LEU A 120 23.68 -2.83 -13.02
C LEU A 120 23.74 -4.36 -12.97
N PRO A 121 24.94 -4.97 -13.00
CA PRO A 121 25.09 -6.42 -12.99
C PRO A 121 24.62 -7.04 -11.67
N ILE A 122 23.80 -8.09 -11.76
CA ILE A 122 23.23 -8.86 -10.63
C ILE A 122 24.28 -9.32 -9.61
N LYS A 123 25.53 -9.55 -10.04
CA LYS A 123 26.65 -9.94 -9.15
C LYS A 123 26.97 -8.86 -8.11
N VAL A 124 26.88 -7.58 -8.49
CA VAL A 124 27.13 -6.45 -7.58
C VAL A 124 25.96 -6.33 -6.60
N LEU A 125 24.73 -6.45 -7.09
CA LEU A 125 23.54 -6.31 -6.25
C LEU A 125 23.45 -7.41 -5.17
N ARG A 126 23.82 -8.66 -5.51
CA ARG A 126 23.88 -9.77 -4.54
C ARG A 126 25.01 -9.63 -3.50
N LYS A 127 26.02 -8.81 -3.78
CA LYS A 127 27.12 -8.52 -2.83
C LYS A 127 26.75 -7.39 -1.88
N VAL A 128 26.01 -6.39 -2.35
CA VAL A 128 25.51 -5.27 -1.54
C VAL A 128 24.33 -5.70 -0.67
N PHE A 129 23.40 -6.48 -1.22
CA PHE A 129 22.23 -7.02 -0.52
C PHE A 129 22.33 -8.54 -0.44
N PRO A 130 23.11 -9.08 0.52
CA PRO A 130 23.15 -10.51 0.74
C PRO A 130 21.74 -11.02 1.13
N PRO A 131 21.40 -12.27 0.80
CA PRO A 131 20.05 -12.81 0.96
C PRO A 131 19.54 -12.77 2.41
N VAL A 132 20.46 -12.75 3.38
CA VAL A 132 20.13 -12.61 4.81
C VAL A 132 19.47 -11.26 5.11
N VAL A 133 19.98 -10.16 4.54
CA VAL A 133 19.44 -8.81 4.78
C VAL A 133 18.06 -8.67 4.14
N SER A 134 17.92 -9.10 2.88
CA SER A 134 16.63 -9.08 2.20
C SER A 134 15.59 -9.93 2.92
N GLY A 135 15.96 -11.12 3.40
CA GLY A 135 15.06 -11.99 4.17
C GLY A 135 14.57 -11.35 5.47
N VAL A 136 15.48 -10.78 6.26
CA VAL A 136 15.12 -10.11 7.53
C VAL A 136 14.26 -8.88 7.30
N THR A 137 14.55 -8.07 6.27
CA THR A 137 13.72 -6.90 5.95
C THR A 137 12.28 -7.29 5.58
N ILE A 138 12.10 -8.34 4.76
CA ILE A 138 10.77 -8.82 4.37
C ILE A 138 10.02 -9.37 5.59
N LEU A 139 10.70 -10.09 6.49
CA LEU A 139 10.13 -10.56 7.76
C LEU A 139 9.61 -9.40 8.61
N LEU A 140 10.44 -8.36 8.80
CA LEU A 140 10.08 -7.17 9.58
C LEU A 140 8.86 -6.47 8.99
N ILE A 141 8.83 -6.27 7.67
CA ILE A 141 7.68 -5.69 6.96
C ILE A 141 6.42 -6.54 7.20
N GLY A 142 6.55 -7.87 7.14
CA GLY A 142 5.46 -8.80 7.46
C GLY A 142 4.93 -8.62 8.88
N ILE A 143 5.81 -8.57 9.88
CA ILE A 143 5.45 -8.38 11.30
C ILE A 143 4.71 -7.04 11.50
N HIS A 144 5.20 -5.96 10.89
CA HIS A 144 4.54 -4.66 10.95
C HIS A 144 3.12 -4.69 10.36
N LEU A 145 2.93 -5.38 9.24
CA LEU A 145 1.62 -5.51 8.59
C LEU A 145 0.68 -6.45 9.33
N THR A 146 1.18 -7.51 9.96
CA THR A 146 0.37 -8.37 10.84
C THR A 146 -0.20 -7.56 12.00
N GLY A 147 0.58 -6.64 12.58
CA GLY A 147 0.07 -5.72 13.60
C GLY A 147 -1.08 -4.84 13.10
N ALA A 148 -0.94 -4.23 11.91
CA ALA A 148 -2.01 -3.45 11.29
C ALA A 148 -3.25 -4.30 10.94
N GLY A 149 -3.03 -5.54 10.48
CA GLY A 149 -4.09 -6.50 10.17
C GLY A 149 -4.87 -6.94 11.40
N LEU A 150 -4.18 -7.26 12.51
CA LEU A 150 -4.80 -7.60 13.79
C LEU A 150 -5.60 -6.41 14.36
N ALA A 151 -5.07 -5.19 14.24
CA ALA A 151 -5.80 -3.98 14.64
C ALA A 151 -7.06 -3.75 13.81
N ASN A 152 -7.03 -4.06 12.51
CA ASN A 152 -8.22 -4.00 11.65
C ASN A 152 -9.21 -5.13 11.98
N TRP A 153 -8.73 -6.32 12.34
CA TRP A 153 -9.58 -7.44 12.75
C TRP A 153 -10.27 -7.17 14.10
N GLY A 154 -9.60 -6.49 15.03
CA GLY A 154 -10.12 -6.10 16.34
C GLY A 154 -11.08 -4.90 16.36
N GLY A 155 -11.58 -4.45 15.21
CA GLY A 155 -12.53 -3.33 15.12
C GLY A 155 -11.92 -1.97 14.81
N GLY A 156 -10.67 -1.92 14.35
CA GLY A 156 -10.01 -0.71 13.84
C GLY A 156 -9.08 -0.04 14.85
N SER A 157 -7.94 0.46 14.37
CA SER A 157 -6.90 1.12 15.17
C SER A 157 -7.40 2.37 15.91
N PHE A 158 -8.46 3.02 15.43
CA PHE A 158 -9.04 4.20 16.08
C PHE A 158 -9.83 3.87 17.35
N CYS A 159 -10.55 2.75 17.41
CA CYS A 159 -11.30 2.37 18.62
C CYS A 159 -10.39 1.79 19.71
N SER A 160 -9.32 1.09 19.31
CA SER A 160 -8.31 0.58 20.25
C SER A 160 -7.40 1.70 20.79
N GLN A 161 -7.06 2.71 19.98
CA GLN A 161 -6.28 3.87 20.44
C GLN A 161 -7.14 4.90 21.20
N THR A 162 -8.46 4.93 20.96
CA THR A 162 -9.47 5.65 21.74
C THR A 162 -9.97 4.79 22.91
N GLY A 163 -9.05 4.12 23.62
CA GLY A 163 -9.30 3.64 24.99
C GLY A 163 -9.42 4.77 26.02
N ASN A 164 -9.62 6.01 25.56
CA ASN A 164 -9.78 7.19 26.40
C ASN A 164 -11.05 7.93 25.97
N TYR A 165 -12.17 7.48 26.54
CA TYR A 165 -13.51 8.05 26.45
C TYR A 165 -13.63 9.52 26.96
N ASN A 166 -12.52 10.25 27.19
CA ASN A 166 -12.51 11.57 27.83
C ASN A 166 -11.39 12.52 27.33
N LYS A 167 -11.19 12.68 26.01
CA LYS A 167 -10.56 13.92 25.52
C LYS A 167 -11.58 14.84 24.87
N LEU A 168 -12.15 15.66 25.75
CA LEU A 168 -12.85 16.90 25.44
C LEU A 168 -12.00 17.74 24.49
N VAL A 169 -12.48 17.97 23.28
CA VAL A 169 -12.04 19.12 22.47
C VAL A 169 -13.10 20.19 22.71
N ASN A 170 -12.73 21.29 23.36
CA ASN A 170 -13.59 22.46 23.60
C ASN A 170 -14.87 22.24 24.44
N GLY A 171 -14.86 21.37 25.46
CA GLY A 171 -15.95 21.30 26.44
C GLY A 171 -17.32 20.83 25.91
N VAL A 172 -17.39 20.38 24.66
CA VAL A 172 -18.55 19.71 24.07
C VAL A 172 -18.20 18.22 23.93
N PRO A 173 -19.08 17.28 24.33
CA PRO A 173 -18.86 15.86 24.06
C PRO A 173 -18.91 15.66 22.55
N ALA A 174 -17.76 15.47 21.90
CA ALA A 174 -17.71 15.03 20.51
C ALA A 174 -17.96 13.52 20.48
N PRO A 175 -19.09 13.03 19.94
CA PRO A 175 -19.29 11.60 19.80
C PRO A 175 -18.61 11.16 18.50
N VAL A 176 -17.29 10.98 18.51
CA VAL A 176 -16.70 9.97 17.62
C VAL A 176 -16.99 8.62 18.27
N LEU A 177 -18.28 8.24 18.23
CA LEU A 177 -18.75 6.94 18.68
C LEU A 177 -18.24 5.91 17.69
N CYS A 178 -17.26 5.15 18.14
CA CYS A 178 -16.99 3.84 17.59
C CYS A 178 -18.23 2.97 17.73
N THR A 179 -19.06 2.88 16.68
CA THR A 179 -20.03 1.78 16.58
C THR A 179 -19.22 0.48 16.60
N GLY A 180 -19.71 -0.55 17.29
CA GLY A 180 -19.06 -1.87 17.46
C GLY A 180 -18.71 -2.64 16.16
N ASN A 181 -18.86 -2.00 15.00
CA ASN A 181 -18.47 -2.45 13.67
C ASN A 181 -17.25 -1.68 13.09
N GLY A 182 -16.52 -0.89 13.90
CA GLY A 182 -15.31 -0.18 13.46
C GLY A 182 -15.55 0.98 12.49
N GLN A 183 -16.78 1.49 12.43
CA GLN A 183 -17.14 2.67 11.63
C GLN A 183 -17.02 3.92 12.50
N VAL A 184 -16.29 4.93 12.00
CA VAL A 184 -16.23 6.28 12.59
C VAL A 184 -17.42 7.09 12.06
N MET A 185 -18.37 7.41 12.94
CA MET A 185 -19.43 8.38 12.65
C MET A 185 -18.86 9.80 12.78
N TYR A 186 -18.92 10.61 11.72
CA TYR A 186 -18.69 12.04 11.83
C TYR A 186 -19.98 12.72 12.30
N PRO A 187 -19.90 13.73 13.19
CA PRO A 187 -21.05 14.55 13.50
C PRO A 187 -21.38 15.45 12.29
N TYR A 188 -22.42 15.08 11.57
CA TYR A 188 -23.48 16.02 11.20
C TYR A 188 -24.72 15.66 12.03
#